data_AF-A0A925SR94-F1
#
_entry.id   AF-A0A925SR94-F1
#
_cell.length_a   1.000
_cell.length_b   1.000
_cell.length_c   1.000
_cell.angle_alpha   90.00
_cell.angle_beta   90.00
_cell.angle_gamma   90.00
#
_symmetry.space_group_name_H-M   'P 1'
#
loop_
_entity.id
_entity.type
_entity.pdbx_description
1 polymer ?
#
loop_
_entity_poly.entity_id
_entity_poly.type
_entity_poly.pdbx_seq_one_letter_code
_entity_poly.pdbx_strand_id
1 'polypeptide(L)'
;MRKILRKAGISSGVKVVYSTEGHRELDPATSSGCGSECICPNRGDQVFSCEHRRVILGSISYLPPLFGLTMAGVVVNQLLEGID
;
A
#
# COMPACT_ATOMS: atom_id res chain seq x y z
N MET A 1 5.61 -6.86 4.95
CA MET A 1 6.42 -6.31 6.07
C MET A 1 6.51 -7.22 7.29
N ARG A 2 5.42 -7.55 8.01
CA ARG A 2 5.50 -8.36 9.26
C ARG A 2 6.35 -9.65 9.17
N LYS A 3 6.22 -10.40 8.06
CA LYS A 3 7.04 -11.61 7.80
C LYS A 3 8.54 -11.32 7.77
N ILE A 4 8.94 -10.22 7.15
CA ILE A 4 10.33 -9.81 6.99
C ILE A 4 10.89 -9.33 8.33
N LEU A 5 10.14 -8.50 9.06
CA LEU A 5 10.52 -8.02 10.40
C LEU A 5 10.72 -9.17 11.39
N ARG A 6 9.82 -10.16 11.40
CA ARG A 6 9.96 -11.36 12.25
C ARG A 6 11.20 -12.18 11.91
N LYS A 7 11.55 -12.30 10.62
CA LYS A 7 12.80 -12.96 10.20
C LYS A 7 14.04 -12.23 10.72
N ALA A 8 13.95 -10.91 10.94
CA ALA A 8 14.99 -10.08 11.54
C ALA A 8 14.90 -10.01 13.08
N GLY A 9 14.05 -10.82 13.73
CA GLY A 9 13.90 -10.84 15.19
C GLY A 9 13.01 -9.72 15.76
N ILE A 10 12.37 -8.91 14.92
CA ILE A 10 11.51 -7.79 15.36
C ILE A 10 10.05 -8.26 15.36
N SER A 11 9.47 -8.38 16.55
CA SER A 11 8.08 -8.84 16.75
C SER A 11 7.12 -7.76 17.25
N SER A 12 7.63 -6.71 17.91
CA SER A 12 6.83 -5.64 18.53
C SER A 12 7.56 -4.29 18.46
N GLY A 13 6.94 -3.24 19.02
CA GLY A 13 7.53 -1.89 19.10
C GLY A 13 7.40 -1.04 17.81
N VAL A 14 6.85 -1.60 16.74
CA VAL A 14 6.61 -0.86 15.49
C VAL A 14 5.20 -0.30 15.47
N LYS A 15 5.07 0.99 15.80
CA LYS A 15 3.81 1.74 15.65
C LYS A 15 3.51 1.93 14.16
N VAL A 16 2.27 1.72 13.75
CA VAL A 16 1.86 1.76 12.34
C VAL A 16 0.56 2.54 12.17
N VAL A 17 0.41 3.17 11.01
CA VAL A 17 -0.87 3.74 10.54
C VAL A 17 -1.39 2.81 9.45
N TYR A 18 -2.64 2.37 9.59
CA TYR A 18 -3.30 1.49 8.63
C TYR A 18 -4.80 1.80 8.60
N SER A 19 -5.48 1.41 7.52
CA SER A 19 -6.93 1.47 7.43
C SER A 19 -7.55 0.10 7.74
N THR A 20 -8.69 0.11 8.42
CA THR A 20 -9.52 -1.08 8.67
C THR A 20 -10.41 -1.40 7.47
N GLU A 21 -10.45 -0.54 6.46
CA GLU A 21 -11.22 -0.79 5.24
C GLU A 21 -10.66 -2.00 4.47
N GLY A 22 -11.55 -2.78 3.86
CA GLY A 22 -11.15 -3.81 2.90
C GLY A 22 -10.62 -3.18 1.61
N HIS A 23 -9.74 -3.88 0.90
CA HIS A 23 -9.37 -3.43 -0.44
C HIS A 23 -10.60 -3.45 -1.34
N ARG A 24 -10.69 -2.49 -2.27
CA ARG A 24 -11.74 -2.52 -3.31
C ARG A 24 -11.35 -3.57 -4.34
N GLU A 25 -12.32 -4.37 -4.76
CA GLU A 25 -12.13 -5.25 -5.91
C GLU A 25 -11.97 -4.41 -7.17
N LEU A 26 -11.08 -4.85 -8.06
CA LEU A 26 -10.91 -4.20 -9.36
C LEU A 26 -11.98 -4.74 -10.28
N ASP A 27 -12.79 -3.85 -10.85
CA ASP A 27 -13.63 -4.20 -11.99
C ASP A 27 -12.74 -4.27 -13.25
N PRO A 28 -12.63 -5.43 -13.92
CA PRO A 28 -11.81 -5.59 -15.12
C PRO A 28 -12.21 -4.66 -16.27
N ALA A 29 -13.47 -4.19 -16.30
CA ALA A 29 -13.99 -3.34 -17.36
C ALA A 29 -13.64 -1.85 -17.18
N THR A 30 -13.38 -1.41 -15.94
CA THR A 30 -13.13 0.00 -15.60
C THR A 30 -11.76 0.25 -14.97
N SER A 31 -11.01 -0.79 -14.63
CA SER A 31 -9.68 -0.65 -14.05
C SER A 31 -8.60 -0.47 -15.12
N SER A 32 -7.87 0.64 -15.02
CA SER A 32 -6.65 0.95 -15.78
C SER A 32 -5.43 0.11 -15.32
N GLY A 33 -5.67 -1.10 -14.84
CA GLY A 33 -4.65 -2.12 -14.58
C GLY A 33 -4.13 -2.72 -15.89
N CYS A 34 -3.57 -3.94 -15.85
CA CYS A 34 -3.11 -4.64 -17.06
C CYS A 34 -4.24 -4.97 -18.09
N GLY A 35 -5.44 -4.39 -17.97
CA GLY A 35 -6.69 -4.66 -18.71
C GLY A 35 -6.66 -4.39 -20.22
N SER A 36 -7.33 -3.37 -20.76
CA SER A 36 -7.35 -3.08 -22.21
C SER A 36 -6.42 -1.93 -22.64
N GLU A 37 -6.06 -1.00 -21.74
CA GLU A 37 -5.25 0.20 -22.06
C GLU A 37 -3.91 0.29 -21.30
N CYS A 38 -3.29 -0.84 -20.96
CA CYS A 38 -2.01 -0.83 -20.26
C CYS A 38 -0.88 -0.42 -21.20
N ILE A 39 -0.01 0.48 -20.73
CA ILE A 39 1.15 1.00 -21.46
C ILE A 39 2.32 0.01 -21.57
N CYS A 40 2.17 -1.21 -21.06
CA CYS A 40 3.23 -2.20 -21.09
C CYS A 40 3.63 -2.54 -22.54
N PRO A 41 4.89 -2.28 -22.95
CA PRO A 41 5.31 -2.46 -24.34
C PRO A 41 5.28 -3.92 -24.80
N ASN A 42 5.43 -4.89 -23.89
CA ASN A 42 5.52 -6.32 -24.21
C ASN A 42 4.24 -7.11 -23.86
N ARG A 43 3.08 -6.45 -23.80
CA ARG A 43 1.83 -7.06 -23.27
C ARG A 43 1.48 -8.42 -23.89
N GLY A 44 1.65 -8.59 -25.20
CA GLY A 44 1.30 -9.82 -25.91
C GLY A 44 2.24 -11.00 -25.64
N ASP A 45 3.48 -10.74 -25.23
CA ASP A 45 4.55 -11.74 -25.14
C ASP A 45 4.92 -12.10 -23.68
N GLN A 46 4.36 -11.39 -22.70
CA GLN A 46 4.70 -11.57 -21.28
C GLN A 46 3.91 -12.75 -20.65
N VAL A 47 4.58 -13.89 -20.49
CA VAL A 47 4.06 -15.05 -19.73
C VAL A 47 3.79 -14.72 -18.25
N PHE A 48 4.48 -13.72 -17.69
CA PHE A 48 4.31 -13.24 -16.32
C PHE A 48 3.71 -11.83 -16.29
N SER A 49 2.47 -11.70 -16.73
CA SER A 49 1.77 -10.40 -16.72
C SER A 49 1.60 -9.83 -15.30
N CYS A 50 1.34 -8.53 -15.22
CA CYS A 50 1.10 -7.87 -13.92
C CYS A 50 -0.08 -8.48 -13.16
N GLU A 51 -1.04 -9.09 -13.87
CA GLU A 51 -2.19 -9.81 -13.30
C GLU A 51 -1.76 -11.08 -12.54
N HIS A 52 -0.72 -11.77 -13.02
CA HIS A 52 -0.20 -12.99 -12.37
C HIS A 52 0.61 -12.69 -11.10
N ARG A 53 1.15 -11.46 -10.96
CA ARG A 53 2.08 -11.12 -9.87
C ARG A 53 1.41 -10.54 -8.62
N ARG A 54 0.30 -9.81 -8.74
CA ARG A 54 -0.52 -9.22 -7.63
C ARG A 54 -1.70 -8.42 -8.18
N VAL A 55 -2.75 -8.26 -7.38
CA VAL A 55 -3.81 -7.26 -7.63
C VAL A 55 -3.18 -5.86 -7.68
N ILE A 56 -3.40 -5.13 -8.78
CA ILE A 56 -2.92 -3.75 -8.96
C ILE A 56 -3.94 -2.80 -8.34
N LEU A 57 -3.80 -2.50 -7.06
CA LEU A 57 -4.69 -1.55 -6.39
C LEU A 57 -4.34 -0.11 -6.80
N GLY A 58 -5.35 0.64 -7.21
CA GLY A 58 -5.24 2.08 -7.41
C GLY A 58 -5.19 2.86 -6.10
N SER A 59 -4.88 4.15 -6.19
CA SER A 59 -5.01 5.11 -5.09
C SER A 59 -5.58 6.42 -5.63
N ILE A 60 -5.95 7.33 -4.73
CA ILE A 60 -6.44 8.68 -5.06
C ILE A 60 -5.52 9.70 -4.38
N SER A 61 -5.32 10.85 -5.00
CA SER A 61 -4.23 11.78 -4.69
C SER A 61 -4.17 12.23 -3.23
N TYR A 62 -5.30 12.20 -2.51
CA TYR A 62 -5.37 12.63 -1.11
C TYR A 62 -5.17 11.49 -0.09
N LEU A 63 -5.23 10.21 -0.49
CA LEU A 63 -5.04 9.10 0.45
C LEU A 63 -3.60 9.01 0.97
N PRO A 64 -2.55 9.00 0.14
CA PRO A 64 -1.16 8.98 0.64
C PRO A 64 -0.83 10.12 1.62
N PRO A 65 -1.15 11.41 1.33
CA PRO A 65 -0.86 12.48 2.28
C PRO A 65 -1.69 12.39 3.56
N LEU A 66 -2.94 11.88 3.53
CA LEU A 66 -3.73 11.64 4.75
C LEU A 66 -2.99 10.71 5.72
N PHE A 67 -2.51 9.56 5.25
CA PHE A 67 -1.77 8.61 6.09
C PHE A 67 -0.45 9.22 6.63
N GLY A 68 0.24 10.02 5.81
CA GLY A 68 1.45 10.73 6.22
C GLY A 68 1.17 11.76 7.33
N LEU A 69 0.11 12.57 7.17
CA LEU A 69 -0.30 13.56 8.16
C LEU A 69 -0.79 12.92 9.46
N THR A 70 -1.53 11.81 9.39
CA THR A 70 -1.91 11.03 10.57
C THR A 70 -0.69 10.54 11.33
N MET A 71 0.31 10.00 10.61
CA MET A 71 1.56 9.55 11.23
C MET A 71 2.31 10.70 11.90
N ALA A 72 2.41 11.85 11.22
CA ALA A 72 3.03 13.04 11.78
C ALA A 72 2.32 13.54 13.04
N GLY A 73 0.99 13.62 13.04
CA GLY A 73 0.21 14.03 14.21
C GLY A 73 0.40 13.13 15.41
N VAL A 74 0.45 11.81 15.19
CA VAL A 74 0.75 10.83 16.24
C VAL A 74 2.14 11.04 16.85
N VAL A 75 3.15 11.35 16.05
CA VAL A 75 4.51 11.63 16.52
C VAL A 75 4.57 12.97 17.26
N VAL A 76 3.93 14.02 16.74
CA VAL A 76 3.89 15.34 17.38
C VAL A 76 3.24 15.25 18.77
N ASN A 77 2.10 14.58 18.89
CA ASN A 77 1.45 14.40 20.19
C ASN A 77 2.35 13.65 21.18
N GLN A 78 3.02 12.59 20.73
CA GLN A 78 3.95 11.82 21.57
C GLN A 78 5.15 12.67 22.02
N LEU A 79 5.67 13.56 21.18
CA LEU A 79 6.75 14.48 21.57
C LEU A 79 6.28 15.52 22.59
N LEU A 80 5.02 15.96 22.52
CA LEU A 80 4.43 16.92 23.45
C LEU A 80 4.09 16.28 24.82
N GLU A 81 3.71 15.01 24.84
CA GLU A 81 3.42 14.25 26.06
C GLU A 81 4.69 13.90 26.88
N GLY A 82 5.88 14.08 26.31
CA GLY A 82 7.16 13.73 26.91
C GLY A 82 7.67 12.37 26.43
N ILE A 83 8.98 12.27 26.21
CA ILE A 83 9.63 11.03 25.77
C ILE A 83 10.04 10.25 27.03
N ASP A 84 9.23 9.26 27.41
CA ASP A 84 9.68 8.16 28.29
C ASP A 84 10.43 7.09 27.47
#